data_AF-A0A016RYB4-F1
#
_entry.id   AF-A0A016RYB4-F1
#
_cell.length_a   1.000
_cell.length_b   1.000
_cell.length_c   1.000
_cell.angle_alpha   90.00
_cell.angle_beta   90.00
_cell.angle_gamma   90.00
#
_symmetry.space_group_name_H-M   'P 1'
#
loop_
_entity.id
_entity.type
_entity.pdbx_description
1 polymer ?
#
loop_
_entity_poly.entity_id
_entity_poly.type
_entity_poly.pdbx_seq_one_letter_code
_entity_poly.pdbx_strand_id
1 'polypeptide(L)'
;MDISTATKIFVREMCTGVEEDPLYQMILLRSKTKDEFVSIMEKKGMFDTAAIERFCVPGPGGINVEVSDEVVASWKDETVFQINITKGVCRLESAVSKRPSKSPKIV
;
A
#
# COMPACT_ATOMS: atom_id res chain seq x y z
N MET A 1 27.68 -13.91 1.37
CA MET A 1 27.25 -12.54 1.66
C MET A 1 25.88 -12.39 1.02
N ASP A 2 24.82 -12.58 1.81
CA ASP A 2 23.46 -12.33 1.35
C ASP A 2 23.33 -10.83 1.08
N ILE A 3 23.23 -10.48 -0.20
CA ILE A 3 22.79 -9.14 -0.60
C ILE A 3 21.32 -9.11 -0.20
N SER A 4 21.03 -8.64 1.01
CA SER A 4 19.66 -8.42 1.44
C SER A 4 19.00 -7.49 0.43
N THR A 5 18.16 -8.07 -0.44
CA THR A 5 17.45 -7.36 -1.51
C THR A 5 16.42 -6.48 -0.84
N ALA A 6 16.77 -5.22 -0.64
CA ALA A 6 15.86 -4.23 -0.08
C ALA A 6 14.76 -3.93 -1.09
N THR A 7 13.51 -4.12 -0.68
CA THR A 7 12.32 -3.80 -1.48
C THR A 7 11.99 -2.33 -1.35
N LYS A 8 11.85 -1.61 -2.46
CA LYS A 8 11.39 -0.22 -2.51
C LYS A 8 9.88 -0.21 -2.69
N ILE A 9 9.20 0.44 -1.76
CA ILE A 9 7.77 0.65 -1.81
C ILE A 9 7.49 2.12 -1.96
N PHE A 10 6.71 2.48 -2.96
CA PHE A 10 6.25 3.85 -3.13
C PHE A 10 4.81 3.93 -2.68
N VAL A 11 4.53 4.79 -1.72
CA VAL A 11 3.21 4.89 -1.13
C VAL A 11 2.62 6.27 -1.34
N ARG A 12 1.42 6.33 -1.92
CA ARG A 12 0.65 7.56 -2.07
C ARG A 12 -0.41 7.68 -0.98
N GLU A 13 -0.44 8.83 -0.33
CA GLU A 13 -1.57 9.23 0.52
C GLU A 13 -2.66 9.89 -0.34
N MET A 14 -3.90 9.44 -0.20
CA MET A 14 -5.07 10.05 -0.87
C MET A 14 -5.67 11.10 0.07
N CYS A 15 -5.21 12.35 -0.02
CA CYS A 15 -5.88 13.47 0.64
C CYS A 15 -7.22 13.75 -0.05
N THR A 16 -8.32 13.70 0.70
CA THR A 16 -9.65 14.03 0.20
C THR A 16 -9.76 15.55 0.00
N GLY A 17 -9.57 16.06 -1.23
CA GLY A 17 -10.07 17.40 -1.55
C GLY A 17 -9.36 18.23 -2.60
N VAL A 18 -8.18 17.84 -3.10
CA VAL A 18 -7.46 18.67 -4.10
C VAL A 18 -6.85 17.77 -5.16
N GLU A 19 -7.04 18.11 -6.44
CA GLU A 19 -6.28 17.54 -7.56
C GLU A 19 -4.82 18.01 -7.52
N GLU A 20 -4.13 17.73 -6.42
CA GLU A 20 -2.68 17.89 -6.34
C GLU A 20 -2.00 16.65 -6.92
N ASP A 21 -0.83 16.86 -7.50
CA ASP A 21 0.02 15.79 -8.00
C ASP A 21 0.21 14.74 -6.91
N PRO A 22 0.11 13.43 -7.26
CA PRO A 22 0.26 12.37 -6.29
C PRO A 22 1.65 12.42 -5.64
N LEU A 23 1.71 12.83 -4.37
CA LEU A 23 2.92 12.74 -3.56
C LEU A 23 3.15 11.26 -3.21
N TYR A 24 4.16 10.67 -3.84
CA TYR A 24 4.64 9.33 -3.52
C TYR A 24 5.78 9.43 -2.52
N GLN A 25 5.66 8.74 -1.39
CA GLN A 25 6.74 8.58 -0.45
C GLN A 25 7.45 7.25 -0.70
N MET A 26 8.76 7.30 -0.95
CA MET A 26 9.59 6.10 -1.08
C MET A 26 9.93 5.54 0.31
N ILE A 27 9.68 4.25 0.46
CA ILE A 27 9.94 3.46 1.66
C ILE A 27 10.86 2.32 1.27
N LEU A 28 12.03 2.28 1.90
CA LEU A 28 12.97 1.18 1.71
C LEU A 28 12.70 0.12 2.76
N LEU A 29 12.03 -0.96 2.38
CA LEU A 29 11.94 -2.16 3.19
C LEU A 29 13.22 -2.97 3.04
N ARG A 30 14.15 -2.72 3.97
CA ARG A 30 15.25 -3.65 4.21
C ARG A 30 14.77 -4.90 4.97
N SER A 31 13.71 -4.74 5.76
CA SER A 31 12.93 -5.76 6.49
C SER A 31 11.94 -6.51 5.57
N LYS A 32 11.76 -7.83 5.71
CA LYS A 32 10.75 -8.63 5.00
C LYS A 32 9.47 -8.90 5.82
N THR A 33 9.36 -8.34 7.04
CA THR A 33 8.23 -8.62 7.94
C THR A 33 7.15 -7.54 7.90
N LYS A 34 5.92 -7.93 8.24
CA LYS A 34 4.76 -7.04 8.43
C LYS A 34 5.06 -5.98 9.48
N ASP A 35 5.63 -6.38 10.62
CA ASP A 35 5.83 -5.49 11.76
C ASP A 35 6.82 -4.36 11.45
N GLU A 36 7.88 -4.65 10.71
CA GLU A 36 8.83 -3.62 10.28
C GLU A 36 8.22 -2.69 9.23
N PHE A 37 7.42 -3.22 8.30
CA PHE A 37 6.65 -2.39 7.38
C PHE A 37 5.76 -1.41 8.15
N VAL A 38 4.95 -1.92 9.09
CA VAL A 38 4.04 -1.09 9.91
C VAL A 38 4.82 -0.04 10.70
N SER A 39 5.92 -0.42 11.36
CA SER A 39 6.75 0.52 12.13
C SER A 39 7.34 1.63 11.27
N ILE A 40 7.74 1.34 10.03
CA ILE A 40 8.27 2.36 9.12
C ILE A 40 7.16 3.34 8.70
N MET A 41 5.97 2.84 8.38
CA MET A 41 4.83 3.67 8.00
C MET A 41 4.40 4.62 9.12
N GLU A 42 4.38 4.11 10.36
CA GLU A 42 4.10 4.88 11.58
C GLU A 42 5.16 5.96 11.82
N LYS A 43 6.46 5.61 11.76
CA LYS A 43 7.58 6.56 11.90
C LYS A 43 7.57 7.66 10.84
N LYS A 44 7.05 7.34 9.64
CA LYS A 44 6.91 8.30 8.54
C LYS A 44 5.70 9.20 8.69
N GLY A 45 4.84 8.95 9.69
CA GLY A 45 3.62 9.72 9.93
C GLY A 45 2.56 9.52 8.85
N MET A 46 2.62 8.41 8.09
CA MET A 46 1.66 8.16 7.01
C MET A 46 0.26 7.80 7.54
N PHE A 47 0.19 7.25 8.74
CA PHE A 47 -1.05 6.96 9.44
C PHE A 47 -0.82 6.73 10.93
N ASP A 48 -1.90 6.86 11.70
CA ASP A 48 -1.95 6.43 13.09
C ASP A 48 -2.30 4.93 13.15
N THR A 49 -1.32 4.12 13.53
CA THR A 49 -1.46 2.67 13.75
C THR A 49 -2.47 2.35 14.84
N ALA A 50 -2.64 3.23 15.85
CA ALA A 50 -3.62 3.03 16.91
C ALA A 50 -5.06 3.09 16.40
N ALA A 51 -5.28 3.76 15.26
CA ALA A 51 -6.56 3.84 14.59
C ALA A 51 -6.78 2.72 13.54
N ILE A 52 -5.79 1.87 13.29
CA ILE A 52 -5.85 0.80 12.28
C ILE A 52 -5.93 -0.57 12.96
N GLU A 53 -7.06 -1.24 12.77
CA GLU A 53 -7.28 -2.62 13.20
C GLU A 53 -6.64 -3.63 12.26
N ARG A 54 -6.65 -3.37 10.94
CA ARG A 54 -6.22 -4.33 9.91
C ARG A 54 -5.52 -3.67 8.73
N PHE A 55 -4.48 -4.33 8.24
CA PHE A 55 -3.75 -3.97 7.02
C PHE A 55 -4.08 -4.96 5.92
N CYS A 56 -4.53 -4.50 4.76
CA CYS A 56 -4.92 -5.38 3.66
C CYS A 56 -4.36 -4.93 2.31
N VAL A 57 -4.13 -5.91 1.42
CA VAL A 57 -3.77 -5.72 0.01
C VAL A 57 -4.80 -6.41 -0.90
N PRO A 58 -4.96 -5.98 -2.16
CA PRO A 58 -5.71 -6.73 -3.16
C PRO A 58 -5.09 -8.10 -3.38
N GLY A 59 -5.88 -9.14 -3.14
CA GLY A 59 -5.53 -10.53 -3.43
C GLY A 59 -6.22 -11.07 -4.68
N PRO A 60 -6.02 -12.36 -4.98
CA PRO A 60 -6.67 -13.04 -6.09
C PRO A 60 -8.20 -12.91 -6.04
N GLY A 61 -8.83 -12.76 -7.21
CA GLY A 61 -10.28 -12.67 -7.32
C GLY A 61 -10.89 -11.38 -6.77
N GLY A 62 -10.09 -10.35 -6.47
CA GLY A 62 -10.56 -9.08 -5.93
C GLY A 62 -10.88 -9.12 -4.44
N ILE A 63 -10.50 -10.19 -3.73
CA ILE A 63 -10.65 -10.31 -2.28
C ILE A 63 -9.49 -9.57 -1.62
N ASN A 64 -9.78 -8.76 -0.61
CA ASN A 64 -8.73 -8.13 0.19
C ASN A 64 -8.13 -9.15 1.16
N VAL A 65 -6.81 -9.32 1.12
CA VAL A 65 -6.06 -10.25 1.95
C VAL A 65 -5.31 -9.46 3.02
N GLU A 66 -5.27 -9.97 4.24
CA GLU A 66 -4.51 -9.34 5.32
C GLU A 66 -3.00 -9.43 5.05
N VAL A 67 -2.28 -8.35 5.33
CA VAL A 67 -0.82 -8.31 5.21
C VAL A 67 -0.22 -9.23 6.27
N SER A 68 0.59 -10.18 5.81
CA SER A 68 1.44 -11.08 6.60
C SER A 68 2.89 -11.01 6.09
N ASP A 69 3.82 -11.66 6.78
CA ASP A 69 5.23 -11.71 6.37
C ASP A 69 5.39 -12.36 4.98
N GLU A 70 4.58 -13.38 4.67
CA GLU A 70 4.58 -14.02 3.35
C GLU A 70 4.11 -13.06 2.25
N VAL A 71 3.11 -12.22 2.55
CA VAL A 71 2.64 -11.19 1.62
C VAL A 71 3.73 -10.14 1.39
N VAL A 72 4.36 -9.65 2.45
CA VAL A 72 5.45 -8.67 2.34
C VAL A 72 6.63 -9.25 1.56
N ALA A 73 6.99 -10.51 1.81
CA ALA A 73 8.05 -11.21 1.09
C ALA A 73 7.73 -11.47 -0.39
N SER A 74 6.45 -11.47 -0.77
CA SER A 74 6.01 -11.61 -2.17
C SER A 74 6.11 -10.32 -2.99
N TRP A 75 6.35 -9.17 -2.34
CA TRP A 75 6.48 -7.91 -3.02
C TRP A 75 7.76 -7.88 -3.87
N LYS A 76 7.66 -7.26 -5.06
CA LYS A 76 8.79 -7.12 -5.98
C LYS A 76 9.73 -6.04 -5.45
N ASP A 77 11.00 -6.09 -5.88
CA ASP A 77 12.04 -5.10 -5.55
C ASP A 77 11.58 -3.65 -5.70
N GLU A 78 10.66 -3.37 -6.63
CA GLU A 78 9.96 -2.09 -6.73
C GLU A 78 8.45 -2.33 -6.81
N THR A 79 7.72 -1.86 -5.80
CA THR A 79 6.25 -1.98 -5.71
C THR A 79 5.61 -0.64 -5.36
N VAL A 80 4.49 -0.28 -6.00
CA VAL A 80 3.82 1.01 -5.79
C VAL A 80 2.39 0.79 -5.29
N PHE A 81 2.09 1.36 -4.12
CA PHE A 81 0.78 1.30 -3.48
C PHE A 81 0.17 2.69 -3.25
N GLN A 82 -1.15 2.71 -3.11
CA GLN A 82 -1.95 3.82 -2.62
C GLN A 82 -2.58 3.39 -1.30
N ILE A 83 -2.59 4.27 -0.30
CA ILE A 83 -3.25 4.00 0.97
C ILE A 83 -4.68 4.53 0.89
N ASN A 84 -5.61 3.69 1.32
CA ASN A 84 -6.96 4.08 1.65
C ASN A 84 -7.31 3.56 3.06
N ILE A 85 -7.62 4.46 3.98
CA ILE A 85 -8.04 4.11 5.33
C ILE A 85 -9.55 4.29 5.43
N THR A 86 -10.27 3.20 5.70
CA THR A 86 -11.72 3.22 5.86
C THR A 86 -12.10 2.39 7.08
N LYS A 87 -12.76 3.02 8.07
CA LYS A 87 -13.27 2.35 9.28
C LYS A 87 -12.21 1.47 9.98
N GLY A 88 -11.03 2.02 10.22
CA GLY A 88 -9.92 1.31 10.86
C GLY A 88 -9.25 0.23 10.01
N VAL A 89 -9.58 0.10 8.73
CA VAL A 89 -8.88 -0.79 7.80
C VAL A 89 -8.01 0.03 6.86
N CYS A 90 -6.71 -0.22 6.87
CA CYS A 90 -5.74 0.33 5.94
C CYS A 90 -5.61 -0.59 4.72
N ARG A 91 -5.99 -0.10 3.54
CA ARG A 91 -5.93 -0.82 2.27
C ARG A 91 -4.81 -0.26 1.41
N LEU A 92 -3.92 -1.15 0.95
CA LEU A 92 -2.80 -0.86 0.07
C LEU A 92 -3.18 -1.26 -1.37
N GLU A 93 -3.73 -0.33 -2.15
CA GLU A 93 -4.15 -0.57 -3.53
C GLU A 93 -2.98 -0.39 -4.51
N SER A 94 -2.90 -1.16 -5.59
CA SER A 94 -1.87 -0.89 -6.63
C SER A 94 -2.12 0.47 -7.29
N ALA A 95 -1.10 1.33 -7.33
CA ALA A 95 -1.23 2.66 -7.92
C ALA A 95 -1.53 2.65 -9.43
N VAL A 96 -1.32 1.52 -10.10
CA VAL A 96 -1.55 1.36 -11.54
C VAL A 96 -3.04 1.09 -11.86
N SER A 97 -3.87 0.79 -10.85
CA SER A 97 -5.21 0.23 -11.06
C SER A 97 -6.37 1.24 -10.99
N LYS A 98 -6.19 2.46 -11.50
CA LYS A 98 -7.31 3.39 -11.74
C LYS A 98 -7.22 4.02 -13.13
N ARG A 99 -7.55 3.25 -14.17
CA ARG A 99 -8.39 3.83 -15.22
C ARG A 99 -9.83 3.61 -14.78
N PRO A 100 -10.67 4.65 -14.67
CA PRO A 100 -12.09 4.42 -14.59
C PRO A 100 -12.47 3.70 -15.88
N SER A 101 -12.90 2.44 -15.77
CA SER A 101 -13.63 1.77 -16.84
C SER A 101 -14.92 2.55 -17.03
N LYS A 102 -14.88 3.58 -17.88
CA LYS A 102 -16.06 4.17 -18.51
C LYS A 102 -16.69 3.02 -19.29
N SER A 103 -17.65 2.34 -18.67
CA SER A 103 -18.56 1.47 -19.40
C SER A 103 -19.18 2.35 -20.50
N PRO A 104 -19.08 2.00 -21.79
CA PRO A 104 -19.81 2.74 -22.79
C PRO A 104 -21.29 2.58 -22.48
N LYS A 105 -21.97 3.70 -22.16
CA LYS A 105 -23.42 3.75 -22.22
C LYS A 105 -23.78 3.54 -23.70
N ILE A 106 -24.30 2.36 -24.01
CA ILE A 106 -25.08 2.14 -25.22
C ILE A 106 -26.45 2.74 -24.92
N VAL A 107 -26.76 3.87 -25.54
CA VAL A 107 -28.12 4.36 -25.78
C VAL A 107 -28.17 4.86 -27.20
#